data_AF-A0A336M2Z0-F1
#
_entry.id   AF-A0A336M2Z0-F1
#
_cell.length_a   1.000
_cell.length_b   1.000
_cell.length_c   1.000
_cell.angle_alpha   90.00
_cell.angle_beta   90.00
_cell.angle_gamma   90.00
#
_symmetry.space_group_name_H-M   'P 1'
#
loop_
_entity.id
_entity.type
_entity.pdbx_description
1 polymer ?
#
loop_
_entity_poly.entity_id
_entity_poly.type
_entity_poly.pdbx_seq_one_letter_code
_entity_poly.pdbx_strand_id
1 'polypeptide(L)'
;MPPPKLKMHRGTSSGKLKSIPKLQQPIPSTSQGNQSEDQREAQEKFELELAWCIQRLEETLNSGKLNQKQTDDAIKTMKILKSSSQPTVKKRQIMRQTFGDYRTKMAEDEKTYSISTNAFKFLPSSKFKKSYFVKKAAIIDGDKNFKFNFSIDNKMDDLSLEEKPEKAETATAPAKIELQPTNGSEFKFNFNIETDEMI
;
A
#
# COMPACT_ATOMS: atom_id res chain seq x y z
N MET A 1 -30.91 47.77 28.46
CA MET A 1 -30.31 47.22 29.71
C MET A 1 -29.15 46.34 29.31
N PRO A 2 -27.92 46.53 29.83
CA PRO A 2 -26.82 45.61 29.58
C PRO A 2 -26.93 44.34 30.44
N PRO A 3 -26.48 43.16 29.96
CA PRO A 3 -26.60 41.91 30.69
C PRO A 3 -25.64 41.86 31.89
N PRO A 4 -26.00 41.15 32.98
CA PRO A 4 -25.22 41.13 34.20
C PRO A 4 -23.95 40.28 34.05
N LYS A 5 -22.83 40.79 34.58
CA LYS A 5 -21.52 40.11 34.53
C LYS A 5 -21.49 38.89 35.46
N LEU A 6 -21.04 37.75 34.93
CA LEU A 6 -20.76 36.53 35.69
C LEU A 6 -19.51 36.74 36.56
N LYS A 7 -19.66 36.57 37.86
CA LYS A 7 -18.60 36.70 38.87
C LYS A 7 -17.96 35.33 39.09
N MET A 8 -16.76 35.09 38.56
CA MET A 8 -16.02 33.86 38.83
C MET A 8 -15.34 33.94 40.21
N HIS A 9 -15.66 33.02 41.11
CA HIS A 9 -15.01 32.91 42.41
C HIS A 9 -13.64 32.23 42.23
N ARG A 10 -12.53 32.96 42.46
CA ARG A 10 -11.19 32.35 42.58
C ARG A 10 -11.09 31.66 43.93
N GLY A 11 -11.40 30.37 43.96
CA GLY A 11 -11.05 29.49 45.07
C GLY A 11 -9.69 28.87 44.83
N THR A 12 -8.66 29.39 45.51
CA THR A 12 -7.45 28.63 45.81
C THR A 12 -7.82 27.59 46.86
N SER A 13 -7.87 26.31 46.50
CA SER A 13 -7.86 25.22 47.47
C SER A 13 -6.91 24.13 47.01
N SER A 14 -5.88 23.95 47.82
CA SER A 14 -4.92 22.86 47.81
C SER A 14 -5.64 21.53 48.08
N GLY A 15 -6.23 20.95 47.03
CA GLY A 15 -6.82 19.62 47.04
C GLY A 15 -5.80 18.57 46.64
N LYS A 16 -5.40 17.73 47.60
CA LYS A 16 -4.62 16.50 47.40
C LYS A 16 -5.17 15.69 46.21
N LEU A 17 -4.32 15.45 45.21
CA LEU A 17 -4.58 14.51 44.12
C LEU A 17 -4.71 13.12 44.73
N LYS A 18 -5.94 12.59 44.79
CA LYS A 18 -6.15 11.16 45.04
C LYS A 18 -5.59 10.40 43.84
N SER A 19 -4.59 9.57 44.09
CA SER A 19 -4.00 8.67 43.11
C SER A 19 -5.09 7.84 42.44
N ILE A 20 -5.19 7.96 41.12
CA ILE A 20 -6.02 7.07 40.30
C ILE A 20 -5.34 5.68 40.37
N PRO A 21 -6.02 4.59 40.76
CA PRO A 21 -5.43 3.28 40.71
C PRO A 21 -5.19 2.92 39.24
N LYS A 22 -3.93 2.64 38.92
CA LYS A 22 -3.49 2.10 37.63
C LYS A 22 -4.15 0.72 37.46
N LEU A 23 -5.24 0.66 36.70
CA LEU A 23 -5.78 -0.62 36.24
C LEU A 23 -4.75 -1.24 35.29
N GLN A 24 -4.03 -2.20 35.83
CA GLN A 24 -3.10 -3.06 35.13
C GLN A 24 -3.94 -4.06 34.32
N GLN A 25 -4.29 -3.68 33.10
CA GLN A 25 -4.80 -4.65 32.13
C GLN A 25 -3.62 -5.49 31.65
N PRO A 26 -3.74 -6.83 31.64
CA PRO A 26 -2.67 -7.68 31.12
C PRO A 26 -2.51 -7.40 29.63
N ILE A 27 -1.26 -7.20 29.23
CA ILE A 27 -0.84 -7.10 27.83
C ILE A 27 -1.01 -8.51 27.25
N PRO A 28 -1.93 -8.78 26.30
CA PRO A 28 -1.85 -10.01 25.55
C PRO A 28 -0.65 -9.88 24.61
N SER A 29 0.36 -10.67 24.94
CA SER A 29 1.48 -11.02 24.11
C SER A 29 1.01 -11.39 22.70
N THR A 30 1.78 -10.93 21.73
CA THR A 30 1.75 -11.26 20.31
C THR A 30 1.34 -12.72 20.05
N SER A 31 0.10 -12.97 19.67
CA SER A 31 -0.31 -14.18 18.96
C SER A 31 -0.85 -13.78 17.59
N GLN A 32 0.00 -13.91 16.58
CA GLN A 32 -0.42 -13.97 15.19
C GLN A 32 -1.29 -15.23 15.03
N GLY A 33 -2.56 -15.06 14.65
CA GLY A 33 -3.45 -16.17 14.35
C GLY A 33 -4.90 -15.79 14.58
N ASN A 34 -5.63 -15.55 13.48
CA ASN A 34 -7.06 -15.22 13.39
C ASN A 34 -7.45 -13.80 13.84
N GLN A 35 -7.10 -12.80 13.01
CA GLN A 35 -7.86 -11.55 13.01
C GLN A 35 -9.24 -11.82 12.42
N SER A 36 -10.30 -11.37 13.07
CA SER A 36 -11.65 -11.41 12.50
C SER A 36 -11.69 -10.59 11.21
N GLU A 37 -12.55 -10.96 10.25
CA GLU A 37 -12.72 -10.22 8.99
C GLU A 37 -12.93 -8.71 9.23
N ASP A 38 -13.68 -8.35 10.27
CA ASP A 38 -13.88 -6.95 10.68
C ASP A 38 -12.58 -6.20 11.02
N GLN A 39 -11.61 -6.86 11.66
CA GLN A 39 -10.32 -6.25 11.99
C GLN A 39 -9.47 -6.03 10.75
N ARG A 40 -9.53 -6.98 9.81
CA ARG A 40 -8.85 -6.89 8.54
C ARG A 40 -9.41 -5.75 7.69
N GLU A 41 -10.73 -5.66 7.55
CA GLU A 41 -11.37 -4.53 6.85
C GLU A 41 -11.05 -3.17 7.48
N ALA A 42 -11.03 -3.09 8.81
CA ALA A 42 -10.68 -1.85 9.51
C ALA A 42 -9.21 -1.45 9.27
N GLN A 43 -8.31 -2.43 9.17
CA GLN A 43 -6.91 -2.21 8.85
C GLN A 43 -6.74 -1.75 7.39
N GLU A 44 -7.40 -2.40 6.44
CA GLU A 44 -7.38 -2.03 5.03
C GLU A 44 -7.92 -0.60 4.81
N LYS A 45 -9.04 -0.26 5.46
CA LYS A 45 -9.59 1.12 5.46
C LYS A 45 -8.57 2.13 5.99
N PHE A 46 -7.89 1.80 7.09
CA PHE A 46 -6.86 2.68 7.64
C PHE A 46 -5.65 2.83 6.72
N GLU A 47 -5.22 1.78 6.04
CA GLU A 47 -4.12 1.82 5.08
C GLU A 47 -4.45 2.71 3.88
N LEU A 48 -5.68 2.64 3.36
CA LEU A 48 -6.17 3.56 2.33
C LEU A 48 -6.16 5.02 2.81
N GLU A 49 -6.68 5.29 4.01
CA GLU A 49 -6.63 6.62 4.63
C GLU A 49 -5.20 7.14 4.78
N LEU A 50 -4.28 6.28 5.22
CA LEU A 50 -2.86 6.59 5.39
C LEU A 50 -2.19 6.92 4.05
N ALA A 51 -2.43 6.10 3.02
CA ALA A 51 -1.89 6.30 1.69
C ALA A 51 -2.34 7.64 1.09
N TRP A 52 -3.63 7.96 1.19
CA TRP A 52 -4.17 9.24 0.73
C TRP A 52 -3.50 10.44 1.44
N CYS A 53 -3.33 10.36 2.76
CA CYS A 53 -2.66 11.42 3.52
C CYS A 53 -1.19 11.60 3.11
N ILE A 54 -0.48 10.51 2.83
CA ILE A 54 0.91 10.54 2.36
C ILE A 54 0.99 11.19 0.98
N GLN A 55 0.15 10.76 0.04
CA GLN A 55 0.10 11.33 -1.30
C GLN A 55 -0.17 12.84 -1.24
N ARG A 56 -1.12 13.26 -0.39
CA ARG A 56 -1.45 14.68 -0.26
C ARG A 56 -0.29 15.51 0.31
N LEU A 57 0.48 14.96 1.25
CA LEU A 57 1.71 15.60 1.74
C LEU A 57 2.76 15.74 0.62
N GLU A 58 2.93 14.70 -0.20
CA GLU A 58 3.88 14.69 -1.31
C GLU A 58 3.52 15.72 -2.38
N GLU A 59 2.25 15.79 -2.80
CA GLU A 59 1.76 16.82 -3.72
C GLU A 59 2.03 18.23 -3.19
N THR A 60 1.82 18.45 -1.90
CA THR A 60 2.04 19.75 -1.27
C THR A 60 3.53 20.12 -1.28
N LEU A 61 4.41 19.17 -0.97
CA LEU A 61 5.87 19.35 -1.04
C LEU A 61 6.35 19.58 -2.48
N ASN A 62 5.87 18.79 -3.43
CA ASN A 62 6.21 18.89 -4.85
C ASN A 62 5.74 20.21 -5.47
N SER A 63 4.65 20.79 -4.96
CA SER A 63 4.16 22.09 -5.45
C SER A 63 5.11 23.26 -5.17
N GLY A 64 6.02 23.13 -4.20
CA GLY A 64 6.98 24.18 -3.83
C GLY A 64 6.37 25.44 -3.20
N LYS A 65 5.07 25.44 -2.86
CA LYS A 65 4.34 26.62 -2.38
C LYS A 65 4.42 26.84 -0.86
N LEU A 66 5.11 25.96 -0.14
CA LEU A 66 5.19 25.97 1.32
C LEU A 66 6.32 26.87 1.84
N ASN A 67 6.11 27.49 3.00
CA ASN A 67 7.17 28.16 3.75
C ASN A 67 8.20 27.11 4.27
N GLN A 68 9.47 27.46 4.38
CA GLN A 68 10.53 26.58 4.89
C GLN A 68 10.15 25.83 6.18
N LYS A 69 9.53 26.51 7.16
CA LYS A 69 9.08 25.86 8.40
C LYS A 69 8.00 24.80 8.15
N GLN A 70 7.06 25.10 7.25
CA GLN A 70 5.98 24.18 6.89
C GLN A 70 6.51 22.99 6.09
N THR A 71 7.51 23.22 5.23
CA THR A 71 8.22 22.17 4.48
C THR A 71 8.91 21.20 5.45
N ASP A 72 9.68 21.72 6.41
CA ASP A 72 10.37 20.88 7.39
C ASP A 72 9.39 20.05 8.24
N ASP A 73 8.27 20.66 8.65
CA ASP A 73 7.24 19.96 9.43
C ASP A 73 6.47 18.94 8.59
N ALA A 74 6.18 19.22 7.32
CA ALA A 74 5.58 18.28 6.38
C ALA A 74 6.52 17.07 6.14
N ILE A 75 7.83 17.31 5.98
CA ILE A 75 8.83 16.23 5.83
C ILE A 75 8.87 15.37 7.09
N LYS A 76 8.88 15.95 8.29
CA LYS A 76 8.84 15.19 9.55
C LYS A 76 7.58 14.35 9.66
N THR A 77 6.43 14.95 9.36
CA THR A 77 5.12 14.29 9.37
C THR A 77 5.12 13.10 8.42
N MET A 78 5.60 13.28 7.18
CA MET A 78 5.71 12.24 6.18
C MET A 78 6.62 11.08 6.65
N LYS A 79 7.78 11.38 7.24
CA LYS A 79 8.68 10.35 7.81
C LYS A 79 8.00 9.50 8.88
N ILE A 80 7.20 10.12 9.74
CA ILE A 80 6.48 9.39 10.81
C ILE A 80 5.37 8.51 10.22
N LEU A 81 4.62 9.00 9.23
CA LEU A 81 3.54 8.23 8.60
C LEU A 81 4.06 7.03 7.79
N LYS A 82 5.18 7.19 7.08
CA LYS A 82 5.85 6.11 6.30
C LYS A 82 6.53 5.05 7.16
N SER A 83 6.89 5.38 8.40
CA SER A 83 7.54 4.42 9.29
C SER A 83 6.58 3.28 9.69
N SER A 84 6.98 2.03 9.45
CA SER A 84 6.24 0.83 9.87
C SER A 84 6.25 0.66 11.41
N SER A 85 7.24 1.22 12.09
CA SER A 85 7.41 1.09 13.54
C SER A 85 6.42 1.94 14.36
N GLN A 86 5.76 2.93 13.75
CA GLN A 86 4.90 3.85 14.50
C GLN A 86 3.50 3.25 14.75
N PRO A 87 2.98 3.29 16.00
CA PRO A 87 1.65 2.79 16.32
C PRO A 87 0.54 3.47 15.50
N THR A 88 -0.48 2.70 15.09
CA THR A 88 -1.59 3.18 14.25
C THR A 88 -2.36 4.35 14.86
N VAL A 89 -2.51 4.38 16.18
CA VAL A 89 -3.14 5.49 16.92
C VAL A 89 -2.39 6.80 16.73
N LYS A 90 -1.04 6.76 16.78
CA LYS A 90 -0.20 7.93 16.58
C LYS A 90 -0.27 8.43 15.14
N LYS A 91 -0.26 7.51 14.16
CA LYS A 91 -0.47 7.87 12.75
C LYS A 91 -1.81 8.59 12.55
N ARG A 92 -2.90 8.06 13.12
CA ARG A 92 -4.23 8.71 13.08
C ARG A 92 -4.23 10.10 13.71
N GLN A 93 -3.58 10.27 14.86
CA GLN A 93 -3.49 11.58 15.51
C GLN A 93 -2.77 12.60 14.63
N ILE A 94 -1.65 12.20 14.02
CA ILE A 94 -0.88 13.06 13.12
C ILE A 94 -1.71 13.41 11.88
N MET A 95 -2.35 12.43 11.24
CA MET A 95 -3.22 12.66 10.09
C MET A 95 -4.33 13.67 10.43
N ARG A 96 -4.96 13.55 11.61
CA ARG A 96 -5.98 14.52 12.08
C ARG A 96 -5.40 15.89 12.39
N GLN A 97 -4.22 15.96 12.99
CA GLN A 97 -3.56 17.23 13.31
C GLN A 97 -3.14 17.99 12.05
N THR A 98 -2.70 17.28 11.02
CA THR A 98 -2.21 17.87 9.76
C THR A 98 -3.36 18.22 8.82
N PHE A 99 -4.32 17.31 8.63
CA PHE A 99 -5.37 17.47 7.62
C PHE A 99 -6.75 17.77 8.19
N GLY A 100 -6.96 17.67 9.49
CA GLY A 100 -8.29 17.72 10.10
C GLY A 100 -9.08 16.45 9.78
N ASP A 101 -10.30 16.61 9.29
CA ASP A 101 -11.13 15.49 8.85
C ASP A 101 -10.77 15.07 7.42
N TYR A 102 -9.76 14.21 7.30
CA TYR A 102 -9.29 13.71 6.00
C TYR A 102 -10.27 12.76 5.31
N ARG A 103 -11.24 12.17 6.03
CA ARG A 103 -12.23 11.27 5.42
C ARG A 103 -13.16 12.01 4.48
N THR A 104 -13.60 13.20 4.90
CA THR A 104 -14.43 14.09 4.09
C THR A 104 -13.67 14.56 2.87
N LYS A 105 -12.39 14.91 3.02
CA LYS A 105 -11.52 15.32 1.90
C LYS A 105 -11.29 14.19 0.90
N MET A 106 -11.07 12.95 1.36
CA MET A 106 -10.95 11.80 0.47
C MET A 106 -12.24 11.58 -0.34
N ALA A 107 -13.41 11.72 0.28
CA ALA A 107 -14.69 11.58 -0.42
C ALA A 107 -14.96 12.74 -1.40
N GLU A 108 -14.49 13.95 -1.10
CA GLU A 108 -14.51 15.08 -2.04
C GLU A 108 -13.61 14.82 -3.23
N ASP A 109 -12.38 14.39 -3.01
CA ASP A 109 -11.44 14.02 -4.07
C ASP A 109 -12.02 12.90 -4.94
N GLU A 110 -12.56 11.84 -4.34
CA GLU A 110 -13.22 10.76 -5.07
C GLU A 110 -14.35 11.28 -5.96
N LYS A 111 -15.17 12.23 -5.49
CA LYS A 111 -16.19 12.89 -6.33
C LYS A 111 -15.58 13.68 -7.47
N THR A 112 -14.46 14.39 -7.25
CA THR A 112 -13.81 15.15 -8.33
C THR A 112 -13.22 14.25 -9.41
N TYR A 113 -12.61 13.12 -9.03
CA TYR A 113 -11.93 12.21 -9.96
C TYR A 113 -12.85 11.12 -10.53
N SER A 114 -13.95 10.78 -9.86
CA SER A 114 -14.96 9.83 -10.39
C SER A 114 -15.77 10.41 -11.56
N ILE A 115 -15.74 11.72 -11.76
CA ILE A 115 -16.26 12.38 -12.94
C ILE A 115 -15.27 12.13 -14.09
N SER A 116 -15.39 11.00 -14.81
CA SER A 116 -15.06 10.83 -16.26
C SER A 116 -14.93 9.37 -16.76
N THR A 117 -15.53 8.34 -16.16
CA THR A 117 -15.59 7.02 -16.84
C THR A 117 -16.41 7.07 -18.14
N ASN A 118 -17.32 8.04 -18.27
CA ASN A 118 -18.10 8.32 -19.49
C ASN A 118 -17.37 9.24 -20.50
N ALA A 119 -16.19 9.79 -20.17
CA ALA A 119 -15.44 10.68 -21.06
C ALA A 119 -14.42 9.94 -21.94
N PHE A 120 -14.07 8.70 -21.59
CA PHE A 120 -13.29 7.83 -22.46
C PHE A 120 -14.21 7.23 -23.53
N LYS A 121 -14.50 8.02 -24.56
CA LYS A 121 -15.13 7.50 -25.78
C LYS A 121 -14.15 6.50 -26.37
N PHE A 122 -14.45 5.20 -26.24
CA PHE A 122 -13.79 4.19 -27.05
C PHE A 122 -14.01 4.57 -28.51
N LEU A 123 -12.97 5.12 -29.13
CA LEU A 123 -12.97 5.35 -30.56
C LEU A 123 -13.15 3.96 -31.20
N PRO A 124 -14.23 3.73 -31.98
CA PRO A 124 -14.37 2.48 -32.70
C PRO A 124 -13.12 2.34 -33.56
N SER A 125 -12.37 1.25 -33.33
CA SER A 125 -11.07 1.03 -33.94
C SER A 125 -11.20 1.12 -35.46
N SER A 126 -10.69 2.20 -36.05
CA SER A 126 -10.67 2.39 -37.49
C SER A 126 -9.80 1.29 -38.09
N LYS A 127 -10.42 0.34 -38.80
CA LYS A 127 -9.84 -0.74 -39.62
C LYS A 127 -8.33 -0.93 -39.39
N PHE A 128 -7.99 -1.56 -38.27
CA PHE A 128 -6.62 -1.97 -37.97
C PHE A 128 -6.07 -2.80 -39.12
N LYS A 129 -4.84 -2.49 -39.55
CA LYS A 129 -4.09 -3.35 -40.49
C LYS A 129 -4.01 -4.75 -39.86
N LYS A 130 -4.27 -5.80 -40.65
CA LYS A 130 -4.28 -7.21 -40.20
C LYS A 130 -3.08 -7.47 -39.28
N SER A 131 -3.32 -7.72 -38.00
CA SER A 131 -2.28 -8.18 -37.08
C SER A 131 -2.05 -9.66 -37.33
N TYR A 132 -0.80 -10.04 -37.53
CA TYR A 132 -0.42 -11.44 -37.70
C TYR A 132 0.16 -11.96 -36.40
N PHE A 133 -0.43 -13.02 -35.86
CA PHE A 133 0.12 -13.75 -34.72
C PHE A 133 1.32 -14.56 -35.21
N VAL A 134 2.53 -14.20 -34.77
CA VAL A 134 3.72 -14.98 -35.06
C VAL A 134 3.82 -16.11 -34.04
N LYS A 135 3.74 -17.36 -34.50
CA LYS A 135 3.96 -18.55 -33.66
C LYS A 135 5.44 -18.60 -33.28
N LYS A 136 5.73 -18.56 -31.98
CA LYS A 136 7.09 -18.43 -31.39
C LYS A 136 8.12 -19.47 -31.90
N ALA A 137 7.68 -20.60 -32.44
CA ALA A 137 8.54 -21.69 -32.88
C ALA A 137 9.09 -21.58 -34.33
N ALA A 138 8.72 -20.56 -35.11
CA ALA A 138 9.17 -20.44 -36.51
C ALA A 138 10.55 -19.77 -36.70
N ILE A 139 11.28 -19.44 -35.62
CA ILE A 139 12.53 -18.67 -35.66
C ILE A 139 13.77 -19.57 -35.85
N ILE A 140 13.62 -20.89 -35.92
CA ILE A 140 14.78 -21.79 -35.95
C ILE A 140 15.44 -21.85 -37.35
N ASP A 141 14.70 -21.61 -38.45
CA ASP A 141 15.23 -21.78 -39.83
C ASP A 141 14.96 -20.60 -40.78
N GLY A 142 14.89 -19.36 -40.29
CA GLY A 142 14.70 -18.17 -41.13
C GLY A 142 15.72 -17.09 -40.81
N ASP A 143 16.38 -16.56 -41.84
CA ASP A 143 17.47 -15.58 -41.85
C ASP A 143 17.58 -14.67 -40.61
N LYS A 144 18.82 -14.44 -40.15
CA LYS A 144 19.25 -13.60 -39.01
C LYS A 144 18.81 -12.12 -39.09
N ASN A 145 17.95 -11.78 -40.04
CA ASN A 145 17.50 -10.44 -40.40
C ASN A 145 16.12 -10.09 -39.81
N PHE A 146 15.50 -10.98 -39.02
CA PHE A 146 14.24 -10.68 -38.34
C PHE A 146 14.46 -9.73 -37.16
N LYS A 147 14.46 -8.43 -37.45
CA LYS A 147 14.56 -7.34 -36.47
C LYS A 147 13.15 -6.83 -36.17
N PHE A 148 12.68 -7.01 -34.94
CA PHE A 148 11.46 -6.34 -34.47
C PHE A 148 11.67 -4.82 -34.61
N ASN A 149 11.04 -4.21 -35.61
CA ASN A 149 11.11 -2.77 -35.82
C ASN A 149 10.04 -2.09 -34.96
N PHE A 150 10.30 -1.97 -33.65
CA PHE A 150 9.56 -1.05 -32.81
C PHE A 150 10.10 0.35 -33.10
N SER A 151 9.27 1.24 -33.66
CA SER A 151 9.52 2.67 -33.64
C SER A 151 9.45 3.14 -32.19
N ILE A 152 10.56 3.06 -31.48
CA ILE A 152 10.71 3.72 -30.19
C ILE A 152 11.02 5.16 -30.53
N ASP A 153 10.05 6.05 -30.35
CA ASP A 153 10.30 7.48 -30.28
C ASP A 153 11.08 7.75 -28.99
N ASN A 154 12.38 7.42 -29.01
CA ASN A 154 13.34 7.72 -27.96
C ASN A 154 13.60 9.24 -27.99
N LYS A 155 12.86 10.00 -27.19
CA LYS A 155 13.42 11.17 -26.52
C LYS A 155 13.70 10.78 -25.08
N MET A 156 14.99 10.70 -24.74
CA MET A 156 15.64 10.85 -23.43
C MET A 156 16.82 9.87 -23.30
N ASP A 157 17.97 10.36 -23.74
CA ASP A 157 19.32 10.26 -23.17
C ASP A 157 19.90 8.92 -22.67
N ASP A 158 21.00 8.59 -23.35
CA ASP A 158 22.04 7.60 -23.11
C ASP A 158 22.65 7.65 -21.70
N LEU A 159 22.65 6.51 -21.00
CA LEU A 159 23.66 6.16 -20.00
C LEU A 159 23.81 4.63 -19.98
N SER A 160 24.75 4.15 -20.80
CA SER A 160 25.31 2.81 -20.69
C SER A 160 26.46 2.80 -19.68
N LEU A 161 26.36 1.99 -18.63
CA LEU A 161 27.50 1.50 -17.85
C LEU A 161 27.26 0.03 -17.45
N GLU A 162 28.33 -0.74 -17.59
CA GLU A 162 28.44 -2.19 -17.65
C GLU A 162 28.10 -2.93 -16.34
N GLU A 163 27.56 -4.15 -16.46
CA GLU A 163 27.72 -5.19 -15.43
C GLU A 163 28.16 -6.53 -16.07
N LYS A 164 29.37 -6.96 -15.68
CA LYS A 164 29.95 -8.30 -15.87
C LYS A 164 29.53 -9.19 -14.67
N PRO A 165 29.35 -10.51 -14.83
CA PRO A 165 28.53 -11.29 -13.92
C PRO A 165 29.31 -11.78 -12.70
N GLU A 166 28.66 -11.76 -11.53
CA GLU A 166 29.11 -12.52 -10.37
C GLU A 166 27.94 -13.18 -9.65
N LYS A 167 28.22 -14.41 -9.20
CA LYS A 167 27.34 -15.45 -8.62
C LYS A 167 26.37 -14.95 -7.54
N ALA A 168 25.14 -15.47 -7.59
CA ALA A 168 24.24 -15.57 -6.44
C ALA A 168 23.98 -17.06 -6.11
N GLU A 169 24.60 -17.53 -5.02
CA GLU A 169 24.12 -18.61 -4.13
C GLU A 169 23.32 -17.86 -3.03
N THR A 170 22.17 -18.25 -2.48
CA THR A 170 21.59 -19.55 -2.15
C THR A 170 20.10 -19.28 -1.85
N ALA A 171 19.17 -20.01 -2.46
CA ALA A 171 17.79 -20.10 -1.96
C ALA A 171 17.23 -21.49 -2.30
N THR A 172 16.71 -22.13 -1.25
CA THR A 172 16.20 -23.49 -1.12
C THR A 172 15.53 -24.05 -2.37
N ALA A 173 15.95 -25.26 -2.74
CA ALA A 173 15.46 -26.01 -3.89
C ALA A 173 13.91 -26.07 -3.91
N PRO A 174 13.25 -25.79 -5.05
CA PRO A 174 11.85 -26.13 -5.20
C PRO A 174 11.74 -27.66 -5.18
N ALA A 175 10.99 -28.19 -4.21
CA ALA A 175 10.67 -29.61 -4.14
C ALA A 175 10.16 -30.07 -5.52
N LYS A 176 10.88 -31.02 -6.12
CA LYS A 176 10.53 -31.63 -7.40
C LYS A 176 9.17 -32.30 -7.23
N ILE A 177 8.11 -31.68 -7.75
CA ILE A 177 6.78 -32.28 -7.78
C ILE A 177 6.81 -33.39 -8.83
N GLU A 178 7.08 -34.61 -8.37
CA GLU A 178 7.04 -35.81 -9.21
C GLU A 178 5.59 -36.32 -9.26
N LEU A 179 4.91 -36.00 -10.35
CA LEU A 179 3.56 -36.49 -10.65
C LEU A 179 3.68 -37.91 -11.19
N GLN A 180 3.37 -38.92 -10.37
CA GLN A 180 3.29 -40.30 -10.87
C GLN A 180 1.91 -40.56 -11.48
N PRO A 181 1.84 -41.05 -12.74
CA PRO A 181 0.57 -41.41 -13.36
C PRO A 181 0.00 -42.67 -12.68
N THR A 182 -1.23 -42.57 -12.15
CA THR A 182 -1.94 -43.73 -11.58
C THR A 182 -2.69 -44.46 -12.68
N ASN A 183 -2.51 -45.78 -12.80
CA ASN A 183 -3.17 -46.63 -13.81
C ASN A 183 -4.59 -47.07 -13.38
N GLY A 184 -5.36 -46.18 -12.73
CA GLY A 184 -6.68 -46.48 -12.20
C GLY A 184 -7.60 -45.26 -12.21
N SER A 185 -8.90 -45.48 -12.43
CA SER A 185 -9.96 -44.47 -12.59
C SER A 185 -10.35 -43.75 -11.28
N GLU A 186 -9.40 -43.47 -10.40
CA GLU A 186 -9.65 -42.78 -9.13
C GLU A 186 -8.62 -41.67 -8.91
N PHE A 187 -9.10 -40.43 -8.87
CA PHE A 187 -8.29 -39.23 -8.72
C PHE A 187 -7.85 -39.09 -7.26
N LYS A 188 -6.54 -39.09 -6.99
CA LYS A 188 -5.95 -38.92 -5.65
C LYS A 188 -5.01 -37.71 -5.63
N PHE A 189 -5.13 -36.87 -4.60
CA PHE A 189 -4.23 -35.75 -4.36
C PHE A 189 -2.89 -36.24 -3.82
N ASN A 190 -1.79 -35.74 -4.40
CA ASN A 190 -0.42 -36.16 -4.09
C ASN A 190 0.16 -35.36 -2.92
N PHE A 191 -0.51 -35.35 -1.76
CA PHE A 191 0.00 -34.76 -0.51
C PHE A 191 0.26 -35.88 0.50
N ASN A 192 1.46 -35.90 1.10
CA ASN A 192 1.77 -36.78 2.22
C ASN A 192 1.03 -36.27 3.45
N ILE A 193 0.05 -37.03 3.91
CA ILE A 193 -0.58 -36.80 5.22
C ILE A 193 0.23 -37.64 6.21
N GLU A 194 1.08 -36.98 7.00
CA GLU A 194 1.69 -37.61 8.18
C GLU A 194 0.57 -37.88 9.19
N THR A 195 0.14 -39.13 9.25
CA THR A 195 -0.70 -39.64 10.32
C THR A 195 0.20 -39.97 11.50
N ASP A 196 0.31 -39.05 12.46
CA ASP A 196 0.88 -39.35 13.78
C ASP A 196 -0.06 -40.33 14.51
N GLU A 197 0.24 -41.63 14.42
CA GLU A 197 -0.33 -42.63 15.33
C GLU A 197 0.32 -42.46 16.71
N MET A 198 -0.47 -41.96 17.67
CA MET A 198 -0.15 -42.08 19.10
C MET A 198 -0.32 -43.54 19.53
N ILE A 199 0.78 -44.17 19.97
CA ILE A 199 0.75 -45.34 20.86
C ILE A 199 0.70 -44.85 22.30
#